data_AF-A0A7C2CK06-F1
#
_entry.id   AF-A0A7C2CK06-F1
#
_cell.length_a   1.000
_cell.length_b   1.000
_cell.length_c   1.000
_cell.angle_alpha   90.00
_cell.angle_beta   90.00
_cell.angle_gamma   90.00
#
_symmetry.space_group_name_H-M   'P 1'
#
loop_
_entity.id
_entity.type
_entity.pdbx_description
1 polymer ?
#
loop_
_entity_poly.entity_id
_entity_poly.type
_entity_poly.pdbx_seq_one_letter_code
_entity_poly.pdbx_strand_id
1 'polypeptide(L)'
;MVDAVSGTATLVLGNASDSPIRVRAHDAAGEVEEFDLDPYASRTLARSGRCSLPLSEGTVEALRLEVNGPVGSVRAWGVVTSAEERFVSPIRFYDPAGIRQPHLFATGVRVQNVTMHLVLKNTTDVPISVRPRFIPLSPNSSDVVEGPSVTLGPREAREVSLTSLLPEVASARLERVSLQVVNESGILGLIGALVGQDRITRLTYEVPLRDPGPIRNSTGSYPWRTDGDHTTVVSITNVGDRPAQVIVTINFPGGQYFLYPRELAVGETALFDLRRIQRERIPDSLGRTIPLSVSMGQFRWSVHGRDATARLIGRSEIVSLSRRVSSSYSCPVCCPYSFLGIALRPPLFILPPRGSLLVMVDGFEMDCYGNVIGPFPSGADECQNHNSAALTAWLENGNIRVEGVSEGTATIVAFRYDIIYSDDGMDCYPFWTRFADDCDGEIVNPKISISEAVFDPDRIPVQNGETTLRITLAVSTTVPSGTRVTVEAYQATAPDVELRIFPSDGKNSVSVTGGNPAQVSFLVRSSATNTRSGEVTFKVRIFRIESSDPRVTVEGEGDEKDSDRLHIGG
;
A
#
# COMPACT_ATOMS: atom_id res chain seq x y z
N MET A 1 -50.56 17.54 34.72
CA MET A 1 -50.09 17.87 33.35
C MET A 1 -48.60 17.58 33.38
N VAL A 2 -48.16 16.47 32.80
CA VAL A 2 -46.74 16.12 32.74
C VAL A 2 -46.20 16.85 31.52
N ASP A 3 -45.31 17.82 31.72
CA ASP A 3 -44.67 18.53 30.61
C ASP A 3 -43.99 17.50 29.70
N ALA A 4 -44.38 17.49 28.43
CA ALA A 4 -43.81 16.58 27.45
C ALA A 4 -42.30 16.87 27.35
N VAL A 5 -41.51 15.85 27.60
CA VAL A 5 -40.05 15.90 27.55
C VAL A 5 -39.63 16.15 26.09
N SER A 6 -39.35 17.40 25.74
CA SER A 6 -38.96 17.80 24.37
C SER A 6 -37.43 17.77 24.18
N GLY A 7 -36.96 17.21 23.07
CA GLY A 7 -35.58 17.43 22.62
C GLY A 7 -35.33 18.89 22.23
N THR A 8 -34.06 19.32 22.25
CA THR A 8 -33.64 20.65 21.81
C THR A 8 -32.63 20.55 20.69
N ALA A 9 -32.85 21.29 19.60
CA ALA A 9 -31.88 21.51 18.55
C ALA A 9 -31.21 22.88 18.78
N THR A 10 -29.88 22.89 18.93
CA THR A 10 -29.08 24.12 19.00
C THR A 10 -28.25 24.22 17.73
N LEU A 11 -28.32 25.37 17.06
CA LEU A 11 -27.66 25.65 15.80
C LEU A 11 -26.76 26.87 15.97
N VAL A 12 -25.60 26.85 15.33
CA VAL A 12 -24.69 27.99 15.21
C VAL A 12 -24.49 28.27 13.74
N LEU A 13 -24.77 29.50 13.34
CA LEU A 13 -24.67 29.97 11.97
C LEU A 13 -23.64 31.10 11.93
N GLY A 14 -22.62 30.97 11.10
CA GLY A 14 -21.59 31.99 10.90
C GLY A 14 -21.61 32.50 9.46
N ASN A 15 -21.49 33.81 9.30
CA ASN A 15 -21.19 34.45 8.03
C ASN A 15 -19.67 34.40 7.79
N ALA A 16 -19.22 33.79 6.70
CA ALA A 16 -17.81 33.70 6.33
C ALA A 16 -17.40 34.73 5.25
N SER A 17 -18.33 35.56 4.76
CA SER A 17 -18.05 36.63 3.80
C SER A 17 -17.78 37.98 4.45
N ASP A 18 -17.24 38.89 3.65
CA ASP A 18 -16.98 40.31 3.95
C ASP A 18 -18.22 41.21 3.77
N SER A 19 -19.33 40.64 3.32
CA SER A 19 -20.60 41.32 3.11
C SER A 19 -21.69 40.75 4.05
N PRO A 20 -22.65 41.60 4.49
CA PRO A 20 -23.78 41.13 5.27
C PRO A 20 -24.63 40.18 4.43
N ILE A 21 -25.15 39.14 5.07
CA ILE A 21 -26.03 38.15 4.46
C ILE A 21 -27.32 38.05 5.25
N ARG A 22 -28.38 37.65 4.56
CA ARG A 22 -29.71 37.37 5.09
C ARG A 22 -29.93 35.87 5.05
N VAL A 23 -30.33 35.32 6.19
CA VAL A 23 -30.66 33.91 6.35
C VAL A 23 -32.14 33.76 6.64
N ARG A 24 -32.81 32.87 5.90
CA ARG A 24 -34.18 32.40 6.16
C ARG A 24 -34.13 30.95 6.61
N ALA A 25 -34.45 30.70 7.86
CA ALA A 25 -34.51 29.36 8.44
C ALA A 25 -35.97 28.86 8.45
N HIS A 26 -36.26 27.90 7.59
CA HIS A 26 -37.56 27.24 7.47
C HIS A 26 -37.54 25.93 8.25
N ASP A 27 -38.49 25.73 9.17
CA ASP A 27 -38.65 24.42 9.82
C ASP A 27 -39.61 23.49 9.07
N ALA A 28 -39.81 22.30 9.65
CA ALA A 28 -40.72 21.29 9.14
C ALA A 28 -42.19 21.72 9.13
N ALA A 29 -42.59 22.71 9.94
CA ALA A 29 -43.94 23.27 9.95
C ALA A 29 -44.11 24.37 8.88
N GLY A 30 -43.03 24.77 8.20
CA GLY A 30 -43.01 25.86 7.24
C GLY A 30 -42.91 27.24 7.88
N GLU A 31 -42.67 27.33 9.20
CA GLU A 31 -42.43 28.60 9.87
C GLU A 31 -41.05 29.12 9.47
N VAL A 32 -40.99 30.43 9.18
CA VAL A 32 -39.79 31.09 8.67
C VAL A 32 -39.27 32.06 9.71
N GLU A 33 -38.02 31.86 10.13
CA GLU A 33 -37.27 32.85 10.91
C GLU A 33 -36.25 33.53 9.98
N GLU A 34 -36.40 34.84 9.79
CA GLU A 34 -35.51 35.65 8.95
C GLU A 34 -34.64 36.56 9.82
N PHE A 35 -33.34 36.63 9.50
CA PHE A 35 -32.41 37.54 10.15
C PHE A 35 -31.19 37.84 9.28
N ASP A 36 -30.54 38.96 9.57
CA ASP A 36 -29.27 39.34 8.96
C ASP A 36 -28.08 38.88 9.83
N LEU A 37 -26.99 38.48 9.19
CA LEU A 37 -25.68 38.22 9.77
C LEU A 37 -24.67 39.20 9.15
N ASP A 38 -24.12 40.08 10.00
CA ASP A 38 -23.03 40.96 9.61
C ASP A 38 -21.80 40.17 9.12
N PRO A 39 -20.88 40.79 8.36
CA PRO A 39 -19.62 40.16 7.96
C PRO A 39 -18.91 39.50 9.14
N TYR A 40 -18.53 38.22 9.00
CA TYR A 40 -17.85 37.44 10.04
C TYR A 40 -18.61 37.24 11.36
N ALA A 41 -19.90 37.61 11.42
CA ALA A 41 -20.72 37.44 12.60
C ALA A 41 -21.27 36.01 12.72
N SER A 42 -21.60 35.61 13.94
CA SER A 42 -22.26 34.34 14.23
C SER A 42 -23.53 34.53 15.05
N ARG A 43 -24.53 33.68 14.84
CA ARG A 43 -25.76 33.62 15.61
C ARG A 43 -26.05 32.19 16.06
N THR A 44 -26.50 32.06 17.31
CA THR A 44 -27.01 30.81 17.85
C THR A 44 -28.54 30.80 17.77
N LEU A 45 -29.12 29.71 17.27
CA LEU A 45 -30.56 29.46 17.27
C LEU A 45 -30.83 28.23 18.14
N ALA A 46 -31.73 28.35 19.11
CA ALA A 46 -32.22 27.21 19.88
C ALA A 46 -33.68 26.94 19.50
N ARG A 47 -34.01 25.69 19.19
CA ARG A 47 -35.36 25.24 18.85
C ARG A 47 -35.71 24.04 19.71
N SER A 48 -36.73 24.21 20.55
CA SER A 48 -37.34 23.10 21.28
C SER A 48 -38.29 22.37 20.33
N GLY A 49 -38.21 21.04 20.29
CA GLY A 49 -39.09 20.24 19.47
C GLY A 49 -40.55 20.46 19.87
N ARG A 50 -41.40 20.86 18.92
CA ARG A 50 -42.83 21.09 19.18
C ARG A 50 -43.57 19.76 19.06
N CYS A 51 -43.43 18.88 20.04
CA CYS A 51 -44.27 17.68 20.13
C CYS A 51 -45.66 18.09 20.64
N SER A 52 -46.58 18.38 19.73
CA SER A 52 -47.98 18.68 20.07
C SER A 52 -48.79 17.43 20.46
N LEU A 53 -48.21 16.22 20.36
CA LEU A 53 -48.85 14.96 20.75
C LEU A 53 -47.88 14.06 21.54
N PRO A 54 -48.36 13.34 22.57
CA PRO A 54 -47.61 12.30 23.26
C PRO A 54 -47.54 11.06 22.36
N LEU A 55 -46.77 11.13 21.27
CA LEU A 55 -46.47 9.97 20.44
C LEU A 55 -45.26 9.25 21.03
N SER A 56 -45.38 7.93 21.14
CA SER A 56 -44.37 7.02 21.71
C SER A 56 -43.16 6.78 20.80
N GLU A 57 -43.15 7.37 19.60
CA GLU A 57 -42.10 7.26 18.61
C GLU A 57 -41.64 8.68 18.25
N GLY A 58 -40.33 8.93 18.26
CA GLY A 58 -39.76 10.28 18.20
C GLY A 58 -40.23 11.11 16.99
N THR A 59 -40.16 12.44 17.11
CA THR A 59 -40.46 13.35 16.00
C THR A 59 -39.23 13.59 15.12
N VAL A 60 -39.43 13.53 13.81
CA VAL A 60 -38.43 13.95 12.82
C VAL A 60 -38.67 15.41 12.47
N GLU A 61 -37.64 16.24 12.67
CA GLU A 61 -37.64 17.62 12.23
C GLU A 61 -36.54 17.85 11.19
N ALA A 62 -36.77 18.82 10.31
CA ALA A 62 -35.81 19.25 9.31
C ALA A 62 -35.76 20.78 9.29
N LEU A 63 -34.57 21.31 9.06
CA LEU A 63 -34.32 22.75 8.90
C LEU A 63 -33.77 22.99 7.49
N ARG A 64 -34.35 23.96 6.78
CA ARG A 64 -33.83 24.48 5.51
C ARG A 64 -33.34 25.89 5.73
N LEU A 65 -32.11 26.15 5.32
CA LEU A 65 -31.52 27.49 5.33
C LEU A 65 -31.48 28.02 3.91
N GLU A 66 -32.08 29.17 3.68
CA GLU A 66 -31.91 29.94 2.45
C GLU A 66 -31.08 31.18 2.75
N VAL A 67 -30.11 31.47 1.89
CA VAL A 67 -29.12 32.53 2.12
C VAL A 67 -29.01 33.37 0.86
N ASN A 68 -29.01 34.70 1.00
CA ASN A 68 -28.82 35.63 -0.12
C ASN A 68 -27.35 36.08 -0.30
N GLY A 69 -26.38 35.24 0.10
CA GLY A 69 -24.95 35.50 -0.01
C GLY A 69 -24.28 34.66 -1.09
N PRO A 70 -22.98 34.87 -1.37
CA PRO A 70 -22.23 34.01 -2.28
C PRO A 70 -22.17 32.58 -1.75
N VAL A 71 -21.92 31.61 -2.65
CA VAL A 71 -21.78 30.19 -2.28
C VAL A 71 -20.71 30.05 -1.20
N GLY A 72 -21.03 29.34 -0.11
CA GLY A 72 -20.13 29.14 1.03
C GLY A 72 -20.09 30.29 2.05
N SER A 73 -20.89 31.34 1.87
CA SER A 73 -21.00 32.45 2.83
C SER A 73 -21.57 32.04 4.19
N VAL A 74 -22.43 31.03 4.28
CA VAL A 74 -22.89 30.49 5.56
C VAL A 74 -22.14 29.23 5.94
N ARG A 75 -21.65 29.20 7.17
CA ARG A 75 -21.21 27.99 7.87
C ARG A 75 -22.25 27.66 8.92
N ALA A 76 -22.81 26.46 8.83
CA ALA A 76 -23.82 25.98 9.77
C ALA A 76 -23.31 24.74 10.50
N TRP A 77 -23.50 24.73 11.81
CA TRP A 77 -23.28 23.57 12.67
C TRP A 77 -24.41 23.49 13.68
N GLY A 78 -24.71 22.31 14.18
CA GLY A 78 -25.68 22.19 15.26
C GLY A 78 -25.64 20.85 15.94
N VAL A 79 -26.42 20.73 17.00
CA VAL A 79 -26.58 19.53 17.80
C VAL A 79 -28.03 19.40 18.24
N VAL A 80 -28.53 18.16 18.23
CA VAL A 80 -29.79 17.79 18.85
C VAL A 80 -29.48 17.05 20.14
N THR A 81 -30.09 17.48 21.24
CA THR A 81 -30.01 16.82 22.55
C THR A 81 -31.40 16.37 22.99
N SER A 82 -31.51 15.22 23.64
CA SER A 82 -32.72 14.89 24.41
C SER A 82 -32.73 15.62 25.75
N ALA A 83 -33.90 15.82 26.36
CA ALA A 83 -34.00 16.58 27.60
C ALA A 83 -33.26 15.92 28.79
N GLU A 84 -33.08 14.59 28.76
CA GLU A 84 -32.29 13.86 29.75
C GLU A 84 -30.80 13.71 29.34
N GLU A 85 -30.37 14.38 28.26
CA GLU A 85 -29.03 14.28 27.66
C GLU A 85 -28.59 12.84 27.33
N ARG A 86 -29.55 11.91 27.23
CA ARG A 86 -29.31 10.51 26.88
C ARG A 86 -29.03 10.31 25.40
N PHE A 87 -29.36 11.31 24.58
CA PHE A 87 -29.13 11.32 23.15
C PHE A 87 -28.50 12.64 22.77
N VAL A 88 -27.41 12.56 22.01
CA VAL A 88 -26.77 13.71 21.39
C VAL A 88 -26.40 13.35 19.96
N SER A 89 -26.80 14.17 19.00
CA SER A 89 -26.42 13.99 17.60
C SER A 89 -26.10 15.33 16.97
N PRO A 90 -24.98 15.46 16.25
CA PRO A 90 -24.77 16.65 15.44
C PRO A 90 -25.83 16.74 14.33
N ILE A 91 -26.15 17.97 13.95
CA ILE A 91 -26.99 18.30 12.80
C ILE A 91 -26.07 18.43 11.59
N ARG A 92 -26.38 17.66 10.54
CA ARG A 92 -25.66 17.74 9.26
C ARG A 92 -26.40 18.63 8.29
N PHE A 93 -25.65 19.55 7.69
CA PHE A 93 -26.13 20.38 6.61
C PHE A 93 -25.62 19.83 5.28
N TYR A 94 -26.51 19.81 4.31
CA TYR A 94 -26.23 19.35 2.96
C TYR A 94 -26.58 20.49 2.01
N ASP A 95 -25.76 20.68 0.98
CA ASP A 95 -26.13 21.48 -0.19
C ASP A 95 -26.79 20.55 -1.21
N PRO A 96 -28.12 20.64 -1.41
CA PRO A 96 -28.82 19.76 -2.34
C PRO A 96 -28.34 19.91 -3.78
N ALA A 97 -27.78 21.08 -4.16
CA ALA A 97 -27.25 21.31 -5.50
C ALA A 97 -25.93 20.57 -5.77
N GLY A 98 -25.21 20.18 -4.71
CA GLY A 98 -23.95 19.45 -4.79
C GLY A 98 -24.09 17.92 -4.88
N ILE A 99 -25.31 17.37 -4.76
CA ILE A 99 -25.55 15.92 -4.81
C ILE A 99 -25.35 15.43 -6.25
N ARG A 100 -24.52 14.39 -6.43
CA ARG A 100 -24.14 13.84 -7.74
C ARG A 100 -24.65 12.43 -7.96
N GLN A 101 -24.92 11.66 -6.91
CA GLN A 101 -25.41 10.30 -7.03
C GLN A 101 -26.78 10.09 -6.38
N PRO A 102 -27.53 9.06 -6.82
CA PRO A 102 -28.82 8.74 -6.24
C PRO A 102 -28.70 8.13 -4.84
N HIS A 103 -27.57 7.49 -4.52
CA HIS A 103 -27.46 6.64 -3.33
C HIS A 103 -26.69 7.31 -2.20
N LEU A 104 -27.08 6.99 -0.95
CA LEU A 104 -26.34 7.37 0.24
C LEU A 104 -25.70 6.14 0.87
N PHE A 105 -24.48 6.28 1.37
CA PHE A 105 -23.73 5.20 1.97
C PHE A 105 -23.22 5.57 3.37
N ALA A 106 -23.23 4.60 4.27
CA ALA A 106 -22.62 4.66 5.57
C ALA A 106 -21.79 3.39 5.76
N THR A 107 -20.50 3.54 6.10
CA THR A 107 -19.58 2.41 6.24
C THR A 107 -19.34 2.06 7.72
N GLY A 108 -19.17 0.77 8.00
CA GLY A 108 -18.80 0.27 9.33
C GLY A 108 -19.84 0.52 10.43
N VAL A 109 -21.12 0.51 10.06
CA VAL A 109 -22.29 0.65 10.94
C VAL A 109 -22.31 -0.50 11.95
N ARG A 110 -22.34 -0.17 13.24
CA ARG A 110 -22.52 -1.17 14.31
C ARG A 110 -23.98 -1.63 14.34
N VAL A 111 -24.18 -2.95 14.39
CA VAL A 111 -25.52 -3.56 14.32
C VAL A 111 -25.87 -4.38 15.56
N GLN A 112 -24.88 -4.77 16.35
CA GLN A 112 -25.11 -5.47 17.62
C GLN A 112 -25.29 -4.49 18.76
N ASN A 113 -26.29 -4.74 19.62
CA ASN A 113 -26.58 -3.93 20.81
C ASN A 113 -26.78 -2.43 20.52
N VAL A 114 -27.18 -2.07 19.30
CA VAL A 114 -27.40 -0.69 18.89
C VAL A 114 -28.86 -0.51 18.47
N THR A 115 -29.47 0.58 18.91
CA THR A 115 -30.71 1.11 18.33
C THR A 115 -30.32 2.11 17.25
N MET A 116 -30.68 1.83 15.99
CA MET A 116 -30.36 2.70 14.86
C MET A 116 -31.55 3.57 14.50
N HIS A 117 -31.27 4.84 14.24
CA HIS A 117 -32.20 5.85 13.76
C HIS A 117 -31.71 6.34 12.40
N LEU A 118 -32.40 5.92 11.34
CA LEU A 118 -32.16 6.39 9.98
C LEU A 118 -33.22 7.43 9.64
N VAL A 119 -32.82 8.69 9.56
CA VAL A 119 -33.70 9.78 9.13
C VAL A 119 -33.35 10.15 7.71
N LEU A 120 -34.35 10.14 6.82
CA LEU A 120 -34.20 10.53 5.42
C LEU A 120 -35.09 11.72 5.13
N LYS A 121 -34.63 12.59 4.23
CA LYS A 121 -35.41 13.71 3.73
C LYS A 121 -35.39 13.75 2.20
N ASN A 122 -36.57 13.80 1.62
CA ASN A 122 -36.77 14.21 0.25
C ASN A 122 -36.66 15.74 0.18
N THR A 123 -35.80 16.23 -0.70
CA THR A 123 -35.56 17.65 -0.94
C THR A 123 -36.13 18.09 -2.28
N THR A 124 -36.90 17.24 -2.96
CA THR A 124 -37.61 17.55 -4.21
C THR A 124 -39.10 17.81 -3.97
N ASP A 125 -39.78 18.30 -5.01
CA ASP A 125 -41.23 18.53 -5.02
C ASP A 125 -42.04 17.33 -5.57
N VAL A 126 -41.39 16.19 -5.80
CA VAL A 126 -42.03 14.94 -6.25
C VAL A 126 -41.75 13.83 -5.24
N PRO A 127 -42.62 12.82 -5.09
CA PRO A 127 -42.32 11.68 -4.23
C PRO A 127 -41.07 10.92 -4.72
N ILE A 128 -40.27 10.41 -3.78
CA ILE A 128 -39.14 9.51 -4.06
C ILE A 128 -39.29 8.18 -3.33
N SER A 129 -38.77 7.12 -3.93
CA SER A 129 -38.78 5.78 -3.37
C SER A 129 -37.38 5.38 -2.96
N VAL A 130 -37.20 4.94 -1.71
CA VAL A 130 -35.91 4.59 -1.15
C VAL A 130 -35.91 3.20 -0.54
N ARG A 131 -34.81 2.48 -0.67
CA ARG A 131 -34.63 1.14 -0.12
C ARG A 131 -33.33 1.04 0.69
N PRO A 132 -33.39 0.83 2.02
CA PRO A 132 -32.19 0.57 2.80
C PRO A 132 -31.69 -0.86 2.56
N ARG A 133 -30.37 -1.04 2.55
CA ARG A 133 -29.69 -2.32 2.39
C ARG A 133 -28.52 -2.44 3.36
N PHE A 134 -28.39 -3.57 4.03
CA PHE A 134 -27.16 -3.91 4.74
C PHE A 134 -26.26 -4.78 3.88
N ILE A 135 -25.02 -4.34 3.74
CA ILE A 135 -23.97 -4.98 2.98
C ILE A 135 -22.93 -5.50 4.00
N PRO A 136 -22.75 -6.82 4.14
CA PRO A 136 -21.69 -7.39 4.97
C PRO A 136 -20.29 -6.88 4.57
N LEU A 137 -19.30 -7.05 5.46
CA LEU A 137 -17.94 -6.56 5.19
C LEU A 137 -17.27 -7.24 3.99
N SER A 138 -17.60 -8.50 3.71
CA SER A 138 -17.11 -9.26 2.57
C SER A 138 -18.31 -9.93 1.87
N PRO A 139 -19.10 -9.16 1.12
CA PRO A 139 -20.36 -9.63 0.59
C PRO A 139 -20.13 -10.49 -0.66
N ASN A 140 -20.80 -11.64 -0.74
CA ASN A 140 -21.27 -12.14 -2.03
C ASN A 140 -22.57 -11.41 -2.39
N SER A 141 -22.99 -11.46 -3.66
CA SER A 141 -24.24 -10.83 -4.09
C SER A 141 -25.47 -11.32 -3.33
N SER A 142 -25.46 -12.57 -2.84
CA SER A 142 -26.53 -13.17 -2.02
C SER A 142 -26.57 -12.68 -0.58
N ASP A 143 -25.52 -12.02 -0.09
CA ASP A 143 -25.36 -11.71 1.34
C ASP A 143 -25.91 -10.32 1.69
N VAL A 144 -26.37 -9.56 0.69
CA VAL A 144 -26.97 -8.24 0.88
C VAL A 144 -28.39 -8.40 1.41
N VAL A 145 -28.63 -7.85 2.59
CA VAL A 145 -29.95 -7.85 3.24
C VAL A 145 -30.71 -6.61 2.79
N GLU A 146 -31.81 -6.80 2.07
CA GLU A 146 -32.64 -5.69 1.58
C GLU A 146 -33.83 -5.41 2.49
N GLY A 147 -34.11 -4.11 2.69
CA GLY A 147 -35.28 -3.66 3.44
C GLY A 147 -36.47 -3.44 2.51
N PRO A 148 -37.67 -3.22 3.07
CA PRO A 148 -38.80 -2.79 2.28
C PRO A 148 -38.52 -1.43 1.64
N SER A 149 -39.06 -1.21 0.44
CA SER A 149 -39.06 0.11 -0.17
C SER A 149 -39.99 1.05 0.61
N VAL A 150 -39.55 2.29 0.79
CA VAL A 150 -40.28 3.35 1.52
C VAL A 150 -40.43 4.56 0.60
N THR A 151 -41.66 4.99 0.40
CA THR A 151 -41.93 6.25 -0.30
C THR A 151 -41.84 7.43 0.67
N LEU A 152 -41.08 8.44 0.27
CA LEU A 152 -41.06 9.77 0.88
C LEU A 152 -41.82 10.73 -0.05
N GLY A 153 -42.88 11.36 0.45
CA GLY A 153 -43.62 12.40 -0.25
C GLY A 153 -42.75 13.63 -0.57
N PRO A 154 -43.28 14.58 -1.36
CA PRO A 154 -42.59 15.84 -1.65
C PRO A 154 -42.15 16.54 -0.38
N ARG A 155 -40.87 16.94 -0.31
CA ARG A 155 -40.26 17.63 0.83
C ARG A 155 -40.30 16.91 2.20
N GLU A 156 -40.84 15.68 2.25
CA GLU A 156 -41.04 14.92 3.49
C GLU A 156 -39.70 14.55 4.14
N ALA A 157 -39.64 14.63 5.47
CA ALA A 157 -38.60 14.02 6.28
C ALA A 157 -39.23 12.93 7.16
N ARG A 158 -38.62 11.75 7.19
CA ARG A 158 -39.18 10.58 7.86
C ARG A 158 -38.09 9.69 8.43
N GLU A 159 -38.38 9.08 9.57
CA GLU A 159 -37.56 8.00 10.12
C GLU A 159 -37.91 6.69 9.40
N VAL A 160 -36.90 6.06 8.80
CA VAL A 160 -37.02 4.79 8.10
C VAL A 160 -36.59 3.67 9.05
N SER A 161 -37.53 2.79 9.38
CA SER A 161 -37.26 1.65 10.24
C SER A 161 -36.30 0.68 9.57
N LEU A 162 -35.21 0.34 10.27
CA LEU A 162 -34.26 -0.70 9.87
C LEU A 162 -34.57 -2.04 10.53
N THR A 163 -35.68 -2.15 11.26
CA THR A 163 -35.99 -3.31 12.11
C THR A 163 -36.11 -4.60 11.31
N SER A 164 -36.62 -4.55 10.08
CA SER A 164 -36.72 -5.73 9.21
C SER A 164 -35.38 -6.31 8.79
N LEU A 165 -34.32 -5.50 8.78
CA LEU A 165 -32.97 -5.91 8.39
C LEU A 165 -32.20 -6.59 9.54
N LEU A 166 -32.56 -6.26 10.79
CA LEU A 166 -31.82 -6.69 11.97
C LEU A 166 -31.79 -8.21 12.20
N PRO A 167 -32.88 -8.98 11.97
CA PRO A 167 -32.88 -10.43 12.21
C PRO A 167 -31.84 -11.19 11.38
N GLU A 168 -31.69 -10.84 10.09
CA GLU A 168 -30.73 -11.51 9.19
C GLU A 168 -29.29 -11.18 9.57
N VAL A 169 -29.02 -9.93 9.94
CA VAL A 169 -27.71 -9.51 10.44
C VAL A 169 -27.37 -10.19 11.77
N ALA A 170 -28.37 -10.36 12.65
CA ALA A 170 -28.21 -11.05 13.92
C ALA A 170 -27.96 -12.56 13.74
N SER A 171 -28.66 -13.21 12.81
CA SER A 171 -28.47 -14.64 12.51
C SER A 171 -27.07 -14.92 11.94
N ALA A 172 -26.57 -14.02 11.09
CA ALA A 172 -25.21 -14.06 10.56
C ALA A 172 -24.13 -13.61 11.58
N ARG A 173 -24.52 -13.18 12.78
CA ARG A 173 -23.64 -12.69 13.86
C ARG A 173 -22.70 -11.57 13.41
N LEU A 174 -23.14 -10.74 12.46
CA LEU A 174 -22.34 -9.62 11.99
C LEU A 174 -22.26 -8.56 13.09
N GLU A 175 -21.07 -8.03 13.35
CA GLU A 175 -20.87 -6.92 14.29
C GLU A 175 -21.02 -5.57 13.59
N ARG A 176 -20.60 -5.53 12.32
CA ARG A 176 -20.59 -4.34 11.47
C ARG A 176 -21.05 -4.65 10.07
N VAL A 177 -21.71 -3.68 9.45
CA VAL A 177 -22.14 -3.69 8.05
C VAL A 177 -21.90 -2.33 7.41
N SER A 178 -21.99 -2.25 6.10
CA SER A 178 -22.22 -0.99 5.41
C SER A 178 -23.71 -0.84 5.12
N LEU A 179 -24.27 0.34 5.36
CA LEU A 179 -25.63 0.70 4.96
C LEU A 179 -25.57 1.42 3.62
N GLN A 180 -26.34 0.94 2.66
CA GLN A 180 -26.66 1.66 1.44
C GLN A 180 -28.14 2.04 1.46
N VAL A 181 -28.45 3.30 1.17
CA VAL A 181 -29.81 3.76 0.90
C VAL A 181 -29.94 4.00 -0.59
N VAL A 182 -30.65 3.10 -1.26
CA VAL A 182 -30.86 3.15 -2.69
C VAL A 182 -32.04 4.06 -2.98
N ASN A 183 -31.80 5.22 -3.60
CA ASN A 183 -32.87 5.98 -4.24
C ASN A 183 -33.26 5.33 -5.57
N GLU A 184 -34.46 4.78 -5.62
CA GLU A 184 -35.04 4.09 -6.79
C GLU A 184 -35.64 5.08 -7.79
N SER A 185 -35.75 6.36 -7.42
CA SER A 185 -36.33 7.43 -8.26
C SER A 185 -35.29 8.20 -9.08
N GLY A 186 -34.03 7.77 -9.06
CA GLY A 186 -32.94 8.36 -9.86
C GLY A 186 -32.12 9.41 -9.10
N ILE A 187 -31.32 10.17 -9.85
CA ILE A 187 -30.45 11.22 -9.30
C ILE A 187 -31.34 12.35 -8.77
N LEU A 188 -30.91 12.91 -7.63
CA LEU A 188 -31.42 14.10 -6.94
C LEU A 188 -32.18 13.82 -5.64
N GLY A 189 -31.86 14.69 -4.69
CA GLY A 189 -32.79 15.18 -3.70
C GLY A 189 -32.96 14.33 -2.45
N LEU A 190 -32.11 13.33 -2.22
CA LEU A 190 -32.13 12.57 -0.97
C LEU A 190 -30.97 13.01 -0.07
N ILE A 191 -31.30 13.39 1.16
CA ILE A 191 -30.32 13.58 2.23
C ILE A 191 -30.74 12.73 3.43
N GLY A 192 -29.81 12.50 4.36
CA GLY A 192 -30.16 11.76 5.56
C GLY A 192 -29.12 11.83 6.66
N ALA A 193 -29.51 11.35 7.83
CA ALA A 193 -28.65 11.14 8.98
C ALA A 193 -28.84 9.71 9.49
N LEU A 194 -27.74 9.06 9.87
CA LEU A 194 -27.75 7.78 10.57
C LEU A 194 -27.08 7.94 11.91
N VAL A 195 -27.79 7.54 12.96
CA VAL A 195 -27.30 7.56 14.34
C VAL A 195 -27.55 6.20 14.96
N GLY A 196 -26.54 5.63 15.60
CA GLY A 196 -26.69 4.44 16.45
C GLY A 196 -26.59 4.83 17.91
N GLN A 197 -27.44 4.28 18.78
CA GLN A 197 -27.29 4.39 20.22
C GLN A 197 -27.02 3.02 20.82
N ASP A 198 -25.91 2.91 21.57
CA ASP A 198 -25.60 1.71 22.33
C ASP A 198 -26.69 1.44 23.38
N ARG A 199 -27.27 0.25 23.39
CA ARG A 199 -28.33 -0.11 24.34
C ARG A 199 -27.81 -0.29 25.76
N ILE A 200 -26.53 -0.62 25.92
CA ILE A 200 -25.88 -0.91 27.21
C ILE A 200 -25.23 0.38 27.75
N THR A 201 -24.35 0.98 26.96
CA THR A 201 -23.56 2.14 27.41
C THR A 201 -24.28 3.47 27.23
N ARG A 202 -25.38 3.49 26.44
CA ARG A 202 -26.12 4.69 26.03
C ARG A 202 -25.30 5.69 25.22
N LEU A 203 -24.11 5.30 24.76
CA LEU A 203 -23.27 6.14 23.92
C LEU A 203 -23.90 6.27 22.53
N THR A 204 -23.93 7.49 22.01
CA THR A 204 -24.41 7.76 20.65
C THR A 204 -23.23 7.72 19.66
N TYR A 205 -23.40 6.98 18.58
CA TYR A 205 -22.48 6.85 17.46
C TYR A 205 -23.09 7.54 16.25
N GLU A 206 -22.46 8.61 15.81
CA GLU A 206 -22.78 9.21 14.53
C GLU A 206 -22.20 8.35 13.41
N VAL A 207 -23.01 8.09 12.37
CA VAL A 207 -22.55 7.44 11.16
C VAL A 207 -22.86 8.31 9.95
N PRO A 208 -21.87 9.00 9.36
CA PRO A 208 -22.06 9.82 8.17
C PRO A 208 -22.73 9.04 7.04
N LEU A 209 -23.87 9.55 6.56
CA LEU A 209 -24.37 9.21 5.23
C LEU A 209 -23.69 10.11 4.20
N ARG A 210 -23.09 9.47 3.19
CA ARG A 210 -22.28 10.10 2.16
C ARG A 210 -22.77 9.72 0.76
N ASP A 211 -22.85 10.71 -0.09
CA ASP A 211 -22.75 10.53 -1.54
C ASP A 211 -21.24 10.37 -1.87
N PRO A 212 -20.82 9.33 -2.61
CA PRO A 212 -19.42 9.19 -3.01
C PRO A 212 -18.95 10.31 -3.93
N GLY A 213 -19.85 11.03 -4.61
CA GLY A 213 -19.55 12.26 -5.33
C GLY A 213 -18.41 12.16 -6.36
N PRO A 214 -17.64 13.25 -6.56
CA PRO A 214 -16.47 13.25 -7.43
C PRO A 214 -15.33 12.39 -6.87
N ILE A 215 -14.35 12.04 -7.71
CA ILE A 215 -13.22 11.18 -7.33
C ILE A 215 -12.43 11.72 -6.12
N ARG A 216 -12.40 13.03 -5.89
CA ARG A 216 -11.79 13.67 -4.71
C ARG A 216 -12.30 13.08 -3.38
N ASN A 217 -13.55 12.65 -3.35
CA ASN A 217 -14.17 12.07 -2.17
C ASN A 217 -13.73 10.63 -1.89
N SER A 218 -13.04 9.99 -2.83
CA SER A 218 -12.42 8.65 -2.67
C SER A 218 -11.05 8.73 -2.01
N THR A 219 -10.92 9.64 -1.05
CA THR A 219 -9.74 9.83 -0.20
C THR A 219 -10.18 10.12 1.22
N GLY A 220 -9.27 10.02 2.18
CA GLY A 220 -9.53 10.55 3.51
C GLY A 220 -8.29 10.69 4.38
N SER A 221 -8.42 11.57 5.36
CA SER A 221 -7.46 11.74 6.43
C SER A 221 -8.18 11.95 7.74
N TYR A 222 -7.96 11.02 8.66
CA TYR A 222 -8.64 10.96 9.93
C TYR A 222 -7.63 11.04 11.06
N PRO A 223 -7.91 11.78 12.14
CA PRO A 223 -7.15 11.59 13.35
C PRO A 223 -7.34 10.14 13.83
N TRP A 224 -6.32 9.58 14.44
CA TRP A 224 -6.44 8.36 15.21
C TRP A 224 -5.77 8.52 16.57
N ARG A 225 -6.27 7.76 17.54
CA ARG A 225 -5.68 7.67 18.87
C ARG A 225 -5.94 6.31 19.51
N THR A 226 -5.01 5.90 20.35
CA THR A 226 -5.03 4.63 21.11
C THR A 226 -4.72 4.82 22.59
N ASP A 227 -4.53 6.06 23.06
CA ASP A 227 -4.24 6.38 24.46
C ASP A 227 -5.42 6.07 25.40
N GLY A 228 -5.09 5.61 26.62
CA GLY A 228 -6.09 5.22 27.60
C GLY A 228 -7.00 4.10 27.08
N ASP A 229 -8.32 4.33 27.11
CA ASP A 229 -9.32 3.40 26.59
C ASP A 229 -9.77 3.71 25.15
N HIS A 230 -9.25 4.76 24.49
CA HIS A 230 -9.67 5.13 23.14
C HIS A 230 -9.38 4.02 22.11
N THR A 231 -10.40 3.60 21.38
CA THR A 231 -10.25 2.78 20.17
C THR A 231 -10.47 3.65 18.94
N THR A 232 -9.67 3.42 17.91
CA THR A 232 -9.91 3.97 16.57
C THR A 232 -10.08 2.81 15.60
N VAL A 233 -11.23 2.75 14.93
CA VAL A 233 -11.49 1.80 13.85
C VAL A 233 -11.82 2.59 12.60
N VAL A 234 -11.07 2.36 11.54
CA VAL A 234 -11.36 2.95 10.22
C VAL A 234 -12.01 1.89 9.34
N SER A 235 -13.12 2.24 8.70
CA SER A 235 -13.78 1.41 7.69
C SER A 235 -13.70 2.10 6.33
N ILE A 236 -13.38 1.36 5.27
CA ILE A 236 -13.34 1.85 3.90
C ILE A 236 -14.13 0.88 3.03
N THR A 237 -15.17 1.37 2.37
CA THR A 237 -16.06 0.57 1.53
C THR A 237 -15.90 0.95 0.07
N ASN A 238 -15.81 -0.06 -0.80
CA ASN A 238 -15.97 0.15 -2.23
C ASN A 238 -17.46 0.31 -2.56
N VAL A 239 -17.83 1.52 -2.98
CA VAL A 239 -19.22 1.90 -3.31
C VAL A 239 -19.39 2.13 -4.82
N GLY A 240 -18.36 1.80 -5.60
CA GLY A 240 -18.40 1.81 -7.07
C GLY A 240 -19.13 0.59 -7.62
N ASP A 241 -19.09 0.48 -8.95
CA ASP A 241 -19.71 -0.60 -9.72
C ASP A 241 -18.72 -1.71 -10.13
N ARG A 242 -17.46 -1.58 -9.72
CA ARG A 242 -16.39 -2.53 -10.02
C ARG A 242 -15.34 -2.60 -8.90
N PRO A 243 -14.44 -3.60 -8.91
CA PRO A 243 -13.36 -3.68 -7.94
C PRO A 243 -12.51 -2.41 -7.93
N ALA A 244 -12.07 -2.00 -6.75
CA ALA A 244 -11.27 -0.80 -6.54
C ALA A 244 -10.17 -1.09 -5.54
N GLN A 245 -8.97 -0.54 -5.78
CA GLN A 245 -7.87 -0.69 -4.85
C GLN A 245 -7.83 0.49 -3.88
N VAL A 246 -7.49 0.20 -2.63
CA VAL A 246 -7.25 1.20 -1.58
C VAL A 246 -5.81 1.11 -1.11
N ILE A 247 -5.18 2.26 -0.96
CA ILE A 247 -3.85 2.39 -0.36
C ILE A 247 -3.97 3.15 0.96
N VAL A 248 -3.25 2.70 2.00
CA VAL A 248 -3.35 3.24 3.36
C VAL A 248 -1.97 3.59 3.90
N THR A 249 -1.86 4.79 4.46
CA THR A 249 -0.71 5.26 5.22
C THR A 249 -1.14 5.71 6.62
N ILE A 250 -0.38 5.34 7.64
CA ILE A 250 -0.60 5.76 9.03
C ILE A 250 0.61 6.57 9.45
N ASN A 251 0.44 7.88 9.52
CA ASN A 251 1.48 8.83 9.92
C ASN A 251 1.42 9.04 11.43
N PHE A 252 2.59 9.14 12.06
CA PHE A 252 2.71 9.40 13.50
C PHE A 252 4.02 10.11 13.84
N PRO A 253 4.16 10.69 15.05
CA PRO A 253 5.42 11.27 15.47
C PRO A 253 6.58 10.26 15.37
N GLY A 254 7.56 10.56 14.53
CA GLY A 254 8.74 9.72 14.33
C GLY A 254 8.66 8.73 13.16
N GLY A 255 7.56 8.66 12.40
CA GLY A 255 7.53 7.83 11.19
C GLY A 255 6.18 7.65 10.51
N GLN A 256 6.18 6.73 9.56
CA GLN A 256 5.02 6.33 8.77
C GLN A 256 4.96 4.81 8.69
N TYR A 257 3.74 4.27 8.71
CA TYR A 257 3.43 2.87 8.52
C TYR A 257 2.59 2.71 7.26
N PHE A 258 2.95 1.77 6.40
CA PHE A 258 2.39 1.64 5.06
C PHE A 258 1.79 0.25 4.80
N LEU A 259 0.54 0.19 4.38
CA LEU A 259 -0.11 -1.05 3.97
C LEU A 259 -0.10 -1.17 2.44
N TYR A 260 0.27 -2.36 1.95
CA TYR A 260 0.17 -2.65 0.51
C TYR A 260 -1.24 -2.34 -0.01
N PRO A 261 -1.36 -1.86 -1.26
CA PRO A 261 -2.65 -1.69 -1.89
C PRO A 261 -3.48 -2.97 -1.78
N ARG A 262 -4.73 -2.81 -1.33
CA ARG A 262 -5.69 -3.90 -1.21
C ARG A 262 -6.81 -3.68 -2.20
N GLU A 263 -7.07 -4.67 -3.04
CA GLU A 263 -8.28 -4.69 -3.85
C GLU A 263 -9.50 -4.98 -2.98
N LEU A 264 -10.57 -4.23 -3.21
CA LEU A 264 -11.88 -4.40 -2.61
C LEU A 264 -12.90 -4.72 -3.71
N ALA A 265 -13.60 -5.84 -3.56
CA ALA A 265 -14.75 -6.15 -4.40
C ALA A 265 -15.86 -5.09 -4.21
N VAL A 266 -16.83 -5.06 -5.12
CA VAL A 266 -17.98 -4.16 -5.04
C VAL A 266 -18.75 -4.41 -3.73
N GLY A 267 -18.98 -3.35 -2.95
CA GLY A 267 -19.63 -3.43 -1.64
C GLY A 267 -18.72 -3.91 -0.50
N GLU A 268 -17.53 -4.46 -0.79
CA GLU A 268 -16.59 -4.91 0.23
C GLU A 268 -16.11 -3.75 1.09
N THR A 269 -15.95 -4.01 2.39
CA THR A 269 -15.49 -3.06 3.40
C THR A 269 -14.25 -3.59 4.10
N ALA A 270 -13.13 -2.88 3.97
CA ALA A 270 -11.94 -3.10 4.79
C ALA A 270 -12.09 -2.41 6.15
N LEU A 271 -11.68 -3.10 7.21
CA LEU A 271 -11.59 -2.56 8.57
C LEU A 271 -10.13 -2.49 9.03
N PHE A 272 -9.76 -1.38 9.65
CA PHE A 272 -8.45 -1.14 10.22
C PHE A 272 -8.64 -0.79 11.70
N ASP A 273 -8.36 -1.75 12.59
CA ASP A 273 -8.31 -1.52 14.04
C ASP A 273 -6.89 -1.08 14.42
N LEU A 274 -6.74 0.21 14.70
CA LEU A 274 -5.44 0.84 14.95
C LEU A 274 -4.79 0.34 16.24
N ARG A 275 -5.59 0.04 17.25
CA ARG A 275 -5.10 -0.51 18.52
C ARG A 275 -4.59 -1.92 18.32
N ARG A 276 -5.31 -2.73 17.54
CA ARG A 276 -4.90 -4.09 17.20
C ARG A 276 -3.61 -4.10 16.38
N ILE A 277 -3.55 -3.32 15.30
CA ILE A 277 -2.36 -3.18 14.44
C ILE A 277 -1.12 -2.87 15.28
N GLN A 278 -1.24 -1.89 16.18
CA GLN A 278 -0.17 -1.49 17.07
C GLN A 278 0.21 -2.57 18.09
N ARG A 279 -0.77 -3.12 18.84
CA ARG A 279 -0.51 -4.05 19.95
C ARG A 279 0.00 -5.41 19.48
N GLU A 280 -0.54 -5.92 18.37
CA GLU A 280 -0.09 -7.16 17.75
C GLU A 280 1.22 -6.99 16.98
N ARG A 281 1.74 -5.74 16.88
CA ARG A 281 2.93 -5.38 16.11
C ARG A 281 2.87 -5.94 14.69
N ILE A 282 1.72 -5.76 14.03
CA ILE A 282 1.53 -6.20 12.65
C ILE A 282 2.55 -5.44 11.79
N PRO A 283 3.43 -6.13 11.04
CA PRO A 283 4.38 -5.47 10.17
C PRO A 283 3.68 -4.87 8.95
N ASP A 284 4.18 -3.71 8.53
CA ASP A 284 3.83 -3.02 7.31
C ASP A 284 4.48 -3.72 6.10
N SER A 285 4.24 -3.22 4.89
CA SER A 285 4.80 -3.81 3.66
C SER A 285 6.34 -3.81 3.59
N LEU A 286 7.00 -2.99 4.42
CA LEU A 286 8.45 -2.87 4.55
C LEU A 286 8.97 -3.52 5.85
N GLY A 287 8.15 -4.28 6.57
CA GLY A 287 8.51 -4.94 7.82
C GLY A 287 8.55 -4.02 9.05
N ARG A 288 8.09 -2.77 8.94
CA ARG A 288 8.06 -1.79 10.04
C ARG A 288 6.80 -1.98 10.88
N THR A 289 6.83 -1.58 12.15
CA THR A 289 5.66 -1.65 13.04
C THR A 289 5.40 -0.27 13.67
N ILE A 290 4.16 0.00 14.08
CA ILE A 290 3.85 1.22 14.84
C ILE A 290 4.39 1.03 16.28
N PRO A 291 5.29 1.90 16.78
CA PRO A 291 5.81 1.77 18.13
C PRO A 291 4.70 1.83 19.18
N LEU A 292 4.80 1.03 20.25
CA LEU A 292 3.81 1.01 21.34
C LEU A 292 3.76 2.32 22.14
N SER A 293 4.80 3.15 22.06
CA SER A 293 4.89 4.46 22.71
C SER A 293 4.10 5.56 21.98
N VAL A 294 3.81 5.36 20.70
CA VAL A 294 2.96 6.27 19.91
C VAL A 294 1.52 6.02 20.31
N SER A 295 0.71 7.06 20.46
CA SER A 295 -0.70 6.87 20.84
C SER A 295 -1.67 7.72 20.03
N MET A 296 -1.17 8.45 19.05
CA MET A 296 -1.96 9.28 18.16
C MET A 296 -1.22 9.54 16.85
N GLY A 297 -1.97 9.94 15.84
CA GLY A 297 -1.43 10.35 14.56
C GLY A 297 -2.54 10.60 13.55
N GLN A 298 -2.21 10.39 12.28
CA GLN A 298 -3.10 10.62 11.15
C GLN A 298 -3.21 9.35 10.29
N PHE A 299 -4.42 8.82 10.14
CA PHE A 299 -4.73 7.70 9.26
C PHE A 299 -5.14 8.30 7.93
N ARG A 300 -4.45 7.91 6.86
CA ARG A 300 -4.68 8.45 5.53
C ARG A 300 -4.91 7.31 4.56
N TRP A 301 -5.79 7.55 3.61
CA TRP A 301 -6.09 6.58 2.58
C TRP A 301 -6.48 7.29 1.29
N SER A 302 -6.25 6.60 0.19
CA SER A 302 -6.64 7.02 -1.14
C SER A 302 -7.13 5.81 -1.92
N VAL A 303 -8.02 6.03 -2.89
CA VAL A 303 -8.17 5.11 -4.00
C VAL A 303 -6.81 4.99 -4.72
N HIS A 304 -6.52 3.77 -5.16
CA HIS A 304 -5.26 3.37 -5.81
C HIS A 304 -5.56 2.72 -7.16
N GLY A 305 -4.56 2.78 -8.04
CA GLY A 305 -4.59 2.13 -9.34
C GLY A 305 -5.14 3.02 -10.47
N ARG A 306 -5.34 2.38 -11.62
CA ARG A 306 -5.52 3.03 -12.92
C ARG A 306 -6.97 3.39 -13.27
N ASP A 307 -7.91 3.19 -12.35
CA ASP A 307 -9.32 3.45 -12.58
C ASP A 307 -9.79 4.76 -11.91
N ALA A 308 -9.81 5.84 -12.68
CA ALA A 308 -10.31 7.14 -12.22
C ALA A 308 -11.82 7.18 -11.89
N THR A 309 -12.56 6.12 -12.23
CA THR A 309 -13.98 6.01 -11.94
C THR A 309 -14.28 5.15 -10.71
N ALA A 310 -13.26 4.54 -10.09
CA ALA A 310 -13.39 3.86 -8.81
C ALA A 310 -13.94 4.82 -7.74
N ARG A 311 -14.80 4.30 -6.85
CA ARG A 311 -15.43 5.09 -5.78
C ARG A 311 -15.34 4.38 -4.45
N LEU A 312 -14.69 5.04 -3.50
CA LEU A 312 -14.51 4.55 -2.14
C LEU A 312 -15.10 5.56 -1.14
N ILE A 313 -15.64 5.07 -0.03
CA ILE A 313 -16.04 5.92 1.10
C ILE A 313 -15.38 5.38 2.37
N GLY A 314 -14.74 6.27 3.11
CA GLY A 314 -14.13 5.94 4.40
C GLY A 314 -14.81 6.62 5.58
N ARG A 315 -14.67 6.01 6.75
CA ARG A 315 -15.05 6.56 8.05
C ARG A 315 -14.06 6.10 9.12
N SER A 316 -13.64 7.01 9.99
CA SER A 316 -13.00 6.68 11.27
C SER A 316 -14.01 6.82 12.40
N GLU A 317 -14.09 5.81 13.25
CA GLU A 317 -14.83 5.81 14.50
C GLU A 317 -13.83 5.81 15.66
N ILE A 318 -13.89 6.85 16.49
CA ILE A 318 -13.07 6.98 17.70
C ILE A 318 -13.99 6.93 18.92
N VAL A 319 -13.75 5.98 19.83
CA VAL A 319 -14.61 5.74 21.00
C VAL A 319 -13.78 5.62 22.27
N SER A 320 -14.21 6.29 23.33
CA SER A 320 -13.77 6.07 24.71
C SER A 320 -15.00 5.91 25.60
N LEU A 321 -15.16 4.71 26.18
CA LEU A 321 -16.33 4.40 27.00
C LEU A 321 -16.25 5.09 28.37
N SER A 322 -15.06 5.13 28.97
CA SER A 322 -14.85 5.76 30.28
C SER A 322 -15.06 7.28 30.23
N ARG A 323 -14.75 7.92 29.10
CA ARG A 323 -14.96 9.35 28.89
C ARG A 323 -16.28 9.69 28.22
N ARG A 324 -17.08 8.68 27.84
CA ARG A 324 -18.31 8.82 27.05
C ARG A 324 -18.10 9.64 25.77
N VAL A 325 -16.97 9.42 25.10
CA VAL A 325 -16.61 10.09 23.85
C VAL A 325 -16.89 9.15 22.69
N SER A 326 -17.56 9.69 21.68
CA SER A 326 -17.77 9.07 20.38
C SER A 326 -17.56 10.14 19.32
N SER A 327 -16.67 9.87 18.38
CA SER A 327 -16.37 10.80 17.29
C SER A 327 -16.29 10.04 15.98
N SER A 328 -16.84 10.64 14.93
CA SER A 328 -16.84 10.06 13.59
C SER A 328 -16.26 11.05 12.58
N TYR A 329 -15.26 10.60 11.82
CA TYR A 329 -14.63 11.40 10.77
C TYR A 329 -14.83 10.71 9.43
N SER A 330 -15.17 11.48 8.39
CA SER A 330 -15.36 10.99 7.02
C SER A 330 -15.08 12.13 6.05
N CYS A 331 -14.01 12.87 6.30
CA CYS A 331 -13.63 14.03 5.50
C CYS A 331 -12.67 13.60 4.39
N PRO A 332 -12.97 13.94 3.12
CA PRO A 332 -11.96 13.87 2.09
C PRO A 332 -10.88 14.93 2.34
N VAL A 333 -9.74 14.80 1.68
CA VAL A 333 -8.58 15.67 1.90
C VAL A 333 -8.32 16.51 0.67
N CYS A 334 -7.75 15.86 -0.33
CA CYS A 334 -7.30 16.40 -1.58
C CYS A 334 -7.56 15.35 -2.66
N CYS A 335 -6.94 15.51 -3.82
CA CYS A 335 -7.02 14.48 -4.85
C CYS A 335 -6.46 13.14 -4.38
N PRO A 336 -6.88 12.04 -5.02
CA PRO A 336 -6.18 10.79 -4.87
C PRO A 336 -4.69 10.96 -5.13
N TYR A 337 -3.90 10.05 -4.59
CA TYR A 337 -2.46 10.08 -4.78
C TYR A 337 -2.13 10.01 -6.27
N SER A 338 -1.24 10.88 -6.71
CA SER A 338 -0.76 10.89 -8.09
C SER A 338 0.37 9.89 -8.23
N PHE A 339 0.39 9.15 -9.32
CA PHE A 339 1.54 8.32 -9.62
C PHE A 339 2.78 9.20 -9.81
N LEU A 340 3.89 8.79 -9.21
CA LEU A 340 5.13 9.56 -9.20
C LEU A 340 6.17 9.01 -10.18
N GLY A 341 6.26 7.68 -10.27
CA GLY A 341 7.27 7.02 -11.08
C GLY A 341 7.39 5.54 -10.77
N ILE A 342 8.24 4.87 -11.54
CA ILE A 342 8.61 3.46 -11.33
C ILE A 342 10.08 3.36 -10.92
N ALA A 343 10.47 2.24 -10.31
CA ALA A 343 11.87 1.86 -10.14
C ALA A 343 12.10 0.41 -10.54
N LEU A 344 13.22 0.15 -11.21
CA LEU A 344 13.66 -1.20 -11.58
C LEU A 344 14.56 -1.80 -10.51
N ARG A 345 14.28 -3.05 -10.11
CA ARG A 345 15.08 -3.78 -9.12
C ARG A 345 15.50 -5.18 -9.61
N PRO A 346 16.81 -5.50 -9.58
CA PRO A 346 17.92 -4.60 -9.23
C PRO A 346 18.18 -3.56 -10.34
N PRO A 347 18.76 -2.38 -10.00
CA PRO A 347 19.12 -1.35 -11.00
C PRO A 347 20.36 -1.73 -11.83
N LEU A 348 21.16 -2.68 -11.34
CA LEU A 348 22.29 -3.28 -12.03
C LEU A 348 22.30 -4.79 -11.78
N PHE A 349 22.56 -5.58 -12.81
CA PHE A 349 22.74 -7.03 -12.67
C PHE A 349 23.82 -7.58 -13.60
N ILE A 350 24.39 -8.71 -13.20
CA ILE A 350 25.38 -9.45 -13.98
C ILE A 350 24.83 -10.85 -14.22
N LEU A 351 24.84 -11.30 -15.47
CA LEU A 351 24.41 -12.65 -15.85
C LEU A 351 25.47 -13.33 -16.73
N PRO A 352 25.62 -14.65 -16.67
CA PRO A 352 26.25 -15.37 -17.75
C PRO A 352 25.34 -15.32 -19.00
N PRO A 353 25.86 -15.60 -20.21
CA PRO A 353 24.99 -15.91 -21.34
C PRO A 353 23.96 -16.96 -20.94
N ARG A 354 22.78 -17.03 -21.54
CA ARG A 354 21.61 -17.86 -21.17
C ARG A 354 21.18 -17.83 -19.70
N GLY A 355 21.84 -17.05 -18.84
CA GLY A 355 21.38 -16.77 -17.50
C GLY A 355 20.12 -15.93 -17.58
N SER A 356 19.17 -16.14 -16.68
CA SER A 356 17.93 -15.40 -16.63
C SER A 356 17.71 -14.75 -15.28
N LEU A 357 17.06 -13.58 -15.29
CA LEU A 357 16.67 -12.85 -14.10
C LEU A 357 15.28 -12.25 -14.33
N LEU A 358 14.52 -12.08 -13.25
CA LEU A 358 13.31 -11.26 -13.25
C LEU A 358 13.65 -9.92 -12.60
N VAL A 359 13.60 -8.85 -13.38
CA VAL A 359 13.71 -7.47 -12.89
C VAL A 359 12.33 -7.01 -12.45
N MET A 360 12.20 -6.69 -11.17
CA MET A 360 10.96 -6.24 -10.56
C MET A 360 10.71 -4.77 -10.90
N VAL A 361 9.45 -4.42 -11.19
CA VAL A 361 9.01 -3.05 -11.45
C VAL A 361 8.16 -2.56 -10.29
N ASP A 362 8.74 -1.71 -9.45
CA ASP A 362 8.02 -1.06 -8.37
C ASP A 362 7.46 0.28 -8.83
N GLY A 363 6.38 0.72 -8.19
CA GLY A 363 5.78 2.03 -8.36
C GLY A 363 5.83 2.85 -7.09
N PHE A 364 5.75 4.16 -7.28
CA PHE A 364 5.66 5.16 -6.24
C PHE A 364 4.49 6.09 -6.54
N GLU A 365 3.83 6.52 -5.49
CA GLU A 365 2.80 7.54 -5.51
C GLU A 365 3.23 8.73 -4.68
N MET A 366 2.62 9.89 -4.94
CA MET A 366 2.80 11.10 -4.17
C MET A 366 1.44 11.65 -3.76
N ASP A 367 1.32 12.02 -2.48
CA ASP A 367 0.15 12.73 -2.00
C ASP A 367 0.24 14.25 -2.24
N CYS A 368 -0.86 14.96 -2.02
CA CYS A 368 -0.92 16.43 -2.20
C CYS A 368 -0.04 17.24 -1.24
N TYR A 369 0.63 16.61 -0.27
CA TYR A 369 1.59 17.25 0.61
C TYR A 369 3.05 16.91 0.23
N GLY A 370 3.26 16.22 -0.89
CA GLY A 370 4.59 15.83 -1.37
C GLY A 370 5.18 14.59 -0.69
N ASN A 371 4.41 13.84 0.12
CA ASN A 371 4.92 12.60 0.70
C ASN A 371 4.91 11.49 -0.35
N VAL A 372 6.05 10.82 -0.49
CA VAL A 372 6.23 9.68 -1.40
C VAL A 372 5.78 8.39 -0.70
N ILE A 373 5.00 7.58 -1.41
CA ILE A 373 4.38 6.35 -0.91
C ILE A 373 4.83 5.21 -1.82
N GLY A 374 5.39 4.16 -1.22
CA GLY A 374 5.97 3.03 -1.94
C GLY A 374 7.30 2.59 -1.33
N PRO A 375 8.03 1.67 -1.98
CA PRO A 375 7.66 1.00 -3.23
C PRO A 375 6.46 0.04 -3.07
N PHE A 376 5.73 -0.19 -4.16
CA PHE A 376 4.77 -1.30 -4.27
C PHE A 376 4.86 -1.96 -5.65
N PRO A 377 4.52 -3.25 -5.79
CA PRO A 377 4.48 -3.90 -7.10
C PRO A 377 3.55 -3.14 -8.03
N SER A 378 4.08 -2.65 -9.15
CA SER A 378 3.34 -1.81 -10.08
C SER A 378 3.26 -2.46 -11.44
N GLY A 379 4.39 -2.96 -11.94
CA GLY A 379 4.52 -3.47 -13.28
C GLY A 379 4.73 -2.38 -14.33
N ALA A 380 5.22 -2.76 -15.50
CA ALA A 380 5.40 -1.93 -16.68
C ALA A 380 4.39 -2.32 -17.78
N ASP A 381 4.04 -1.34 -18.61
CA ASP A 381 3.20 -1.53 -19.80
C ASP A 381 4.04 -1.86 -21.04
N GLU A 382 5.30 -1.42 -21.06
CA GLU A 382 6.25 -1.63 -22.16
C GLU A 382 7.68 -1.73 -21.60
N CYS A 383 8.55 -2.46 -22.29
CA CYS A 383 9.99 -2.41 -22.06
C CYS A 383 10.77 -2.30 -23.38
N GLN A 384 11.87 -1.57 -23.37
CA GLN A 384 12.81 -1.42 -24.48
C GLN A 384 14.19 -1.91 -24.05
N ASN A 385 14.93 -2.48 -25.00
CA ASN A 385 16.28 -2.97 -24.78
C ASN A 385 17.22 -2.35 -25.83
N HIS A 386 18.26 -1.66 -25.35
CA HIS A 386 19.18 -0.92 -26.21
C HIS A 386 20.31 -1.77 -26.81
N ASN A 387 20.45 -3.04 -26.43
CA ASN A 387 21.41 -3.96 -27.06
C ASN A 387 20.93 -5.42 -27.01
N SER A 388 20.13 -5.79 -28.01
CA SER A 388 19.59 -7.15 -28.15
C SER A 388 20.64 -8.22 -28.49
N ALA A 389 21.85 -7.83 -28.88
CA ALA A 389 22.95 -8.75 -29.12
C ALA A 389 23.59 -9.23 -27.80
N ALA A 390 23.60 -8.38 -26.76
CA ALA A 390 24.10 -8.73 -25.44
C ALA A 390 23.03 -9.50 -24.65
N LEU A 391 21.80 -9.00 -24.57
CA LEU A 391 20.71 -9.62 -23.79
C LEU A 391 19.36 -9.50 -24.49
N THR A 392 18.39 -10.35 -24.17
CA THR A 392 16.96 -10.17 -24.53
C THR A 392 16.16 -9.74 -23.30
N ALA A 393 15.08 -8.98 -23.51
CA ALA A 393 14.19 -8.54 -22.44
C ALA A 393 12.74 -8.51 -22.93
N TRP A 394 11.80 -8.96 -22.09
CA TRP A 394 10.36 -8.91 -22.37
C TRP A 394 9.54 -8.82 -21.09
N LEU A 395 8.29 -8.37 -21.19
CA LEU A 395 7.38 -8.29 -20.05
C LEU A 395 6.88 -9.67 -19.64
N GLU A 396 6.92 -9.95 -18.34
CA GLU A 396 6.34 -11.14 -17.72
C GLU A 396 5.56 -10.72 -16.46
N ASN A 397 4.23 -10.79 -16.53
CA ASN A 397 3.32 -10.39 -15.44
C ASN A 397 3.60 -8.96 -14.92
N GLY A 398 3.88 -8.03 -15.84
CA GLY A 398 4.23 -6.64 -15.54
C GLY A 398 5.69 -6.43 -15.11
N ASN A 399 6.44 -7.48 -14.76
CA ASN A 399 7.89 -7.38 -14.52
C ASN A 399 8.67 -7.60 -15.81
N ILE A 400 9.99 -7.47 -15.79
CA ILE A 400 10.84 -7.67 -16.98
C ILE A 400 11.67 -8.93 -16.81
N ARG A 401 11.41 -9.94 -17.64
CA ARG A 401 12.29 -11.10 -17.78
C ARG A 401 13.45 -10.72 -18.69
N VAL A 402 14.67 -11.01 -18.24
CA VAL A 402 15.89 -10.79 -19.01
C VAL A 402 16.64 -12.10 -19.19
N GLU A 403 17.24 -12.30 -20.36
CA GLU A 403 18.12 -13.44 -20.64
C GLU A 403 19.41 -12.99 -21.34
N GLY A 404 20.56 -13.45 -20.85
CA GLY A 404 21.83 -13.19 -21.50
C GLY A 404 21.94 -13.88 -22.86
N VAL A 405 22.46 -13.20 -23.87
CA VAL A 405 22.71 -13.75 -25.22
C VAL A 405 24.21 -13.95 -25.44
N SER A 406 24.99 -12.86 -25.34
CA SER A 406 26.43 -12.85 -25.54
C SER A 406 27.10 -11.78 -24.68
N GLU A 407 28.43 -11.87 -24.53
CA GLU A 407 29.20 -10.94 -23.69
C GLU A 407 29.02 -9.49 -24.14
N GLY A 408 28.75 -8.60 -23.19
CA GLY A 408 28.46 -7.19 -23.44
C GLY A 408 27.52 -6.57 -22.43
N THR A 409 27.17 -5.30 -22.60
CA THR A 409 26.22 -4.58 -21.76
C THR A 409 24.97 -4.21 -22.53
N ALA A 410 23.84 -4.10 -21.84
CA ALA A 410 22.66 -3.43 -22.36
C ALA A 410 21.93 -2.65 -21.27
N THR A 411 21.31 -1.54 -21.67
CA THR A 411 20.36 -0.80 -20.85
C THR A 411 18.95 -1.22 -21.23
N ILE A 412 18.12 -1.47 -20.22
CA ILE A 412 16.70 -1.79 -20.36
C ILE A 412 15.92 -0.62 -19.80
N VAL A 413 14.96 -0.10 -20.58
CA VAL A 413 14.06 0.97 -20.16
C VAL A 413 12.65 0.41 -20.03
N ALA A 414 12.04 0.58 -18.87
CA ALA A 414 10.64 0.25 -18.64
C ALA A 414 9.77 1.49 -18.82
N PHE A 415 8.56 1.32 -19.32
CA PHE A 415 7.58 2.40 -19.38
C PHE A 415 6.27 1.98 -18.74
N ARG A 416 5.62 2.94 -18.09
CA ARG A 416 4.29 2.77 -17.50
C ARG A 416 3.44 4.01 -17.77
N TYR A 417 2.20 3.81 -18.18
CA TYR A 417 1.19 4.86 -18.28
C TYR A 417 0.32 4.84 -17.04
N ASP A 418 0.34 5.92 -16.27
CA ASP A 418 -0.46 6.00 -15.04
C ASP A 418 -1.03 7.40 -14.83
N ILE A 419 -1.87 7.54 -13.80
CA ILE A 419 -2.65 8.74 -13.54
C ILE A 419 -1.91 9.69 -12.60
N ILE A 420 -1.83 10.95 -13.02
CA ILE A 420 -1.59 12.10 -12.15
C ILE A 420 -2.91 12.84 -11.99
N TYR A 421 -3.20 13.33 -10.79
CA TYR A 421 -4.38 14.16 -10.54
C TYR A 421 -3.99 15.63 -10.48
N SER A 422 -4.71 16.48 -11.22
CA SER A 422 -4.72 17.93 -11.00
C SER A 422 -5.96 18.32 -10.22
N ASP A 423 -5.84 19.32 -9.35
CA ASP A 423 -6.98 19.99 -8.73
C ASP A 423 -7.24 21.37 -9.34
N ASP A 424 -8.50 21.81 -9.30
CA ASP A 424 -8.91 23.19 -9.58
C ASP A 424 -9.35 23.92 -8.28
N GLY A 425 -8.94 23.39 -7.12
CA GLY A 425 -9.40 23.79 -5.79
C GLY A 425 -10.70 23.10 -5.32
N MET A 426 -11.56 22.64 -6.22
CA MET A 426 -12.87 22.03 -5.89
C MET A 426 -12.93 20.55 -6.23
N ASP A 427 -12.54 20.19 -7.45
CA ASP A 427 -12.58 18.85 -8.00
C ASP A 427 -11.19 18.36 -8.40
N CYS A 428 -11.12 17.07 -8.75
CA CYS A 428 -9.90 16.38 -9.14
C CYS A 428 -10.07 15.76 -10.50
N TYR A 429 -9.09 16.00 -11.38
CA TYR A 429 -9.12 15.57 -12.76
C TYR A 429 -7.94 14.64 -13.03
N PRO A 430 -8.19 13.40 -13.51
CA PRO A 430 -7.14 12.46 -13.85
C PRO A 430 -6.49 12.85 -15.20
N PHE A 431 -5.17 12.78 -15.27
CA PHE A 431 -4.38 12.91 -16.49
C PHE A 431 -3.46 11.71 -16.62
N TRP A 432 -3.44 11.11 -17.79
CA TRP A 432 -2.52 10.02 -18.09
C TRP A 432 -1.16 10.59 -18.48
N THR A 433 -0.11 10.08 -17.85
CA THR A 433 1.26 10.39 -18.24
C THR A 433 2.09 9.12 -18.33
N ARG A 434 3.18 9.20 -19.08
CA ARG A 434 4.14 8.12 -19.26
C ARG A 434 5.31 8.33 -18.31
N PHE A 435 5.59 7.34 -17.48
CA PHE A 435 6.75 7.26 -16.61
C PHE A 435 7.73 6.24 -17.18
N ALA A 436 9.02 6.47 -16.93
CA ALA A 436 10.09 5.57 -17.33
C ALA A 436 11.13 5.46 -16.24
N ASP A 437 11.80 4.31 -16.19
CA ASP A 437 13.03 4.09 -15.43
C ASP A 437 13.88 3.05 -16.18
N ASP A 438 15.17 3.02 -15.89
CA ASP A 438 16.12 2.15 -16.58
C ASP A 438 17.01 1.36 -15.63
N CYS A 439 17.51 0.23 -16.13
CA CYS A 439 18.49 -0.58 -15.44
C CYS A 439 19.51 -1.16 -16.41
N ASP A 440 20.71 -1.42 -15.90
CA ASP A 440 21.80 -1.95 -16.70
C ASP A 440 22.03 -3.44 -16.42
N GLY A 441 22.22 -4.19 -17.50
CA GLY A 441 22.60 -5.59 -17.48
C GLY A 441 23.97 -5.79 -18.10
N GLU A 442 24.85 -6.49 -17.40
CA GLU A 442 26.14 -6.94 -17.94
C GLU A 442 26.11 -8.47 -18.14
N ILE A 443 26.44 -8.90 -19.35
CA ILE A 443 26.59 -10.31 -19.68
C ILE A 443 28.08 -10.64 -19.70
N VAL A 444 28.52 -11.49 -18.78
CA VAL A 444 29.93 -11.86 -18.62
C VAL A 444 30.08 -13.36 -18.77
N ASN A 445 30.91 -13.79 -19.72
CA ASN A 445 31.28 -15.20 -19.84
C ASN A 445 31.93 -15.69 -18.53
N PRO A 446 31.51 -16.84 -17.98
CA PRO A 446 32.14 -17.38 -16.79
C PRO A 446 33.58 -17.78 -17.10
N LYS A 447 34.55 -17.16 -16.42
CA LYS A 447 35.98 -17.32 -16.66
C LYS A 447 36.67 -17.82 -15.39
N ILE A 448 37.63 -18.73 -15.58
CA ILE A 448 38.54 -19.21 -14.53
C ILE A 448 39.95 -19.00 -15.04
N SER A 449 40.83 -18.46 -14.19
CA SER A 449 42.24 -18.29 -14.52
C SER A 449 43.18 -18.58 -13.34
N ILE A 450 44.46 -18.81 -13.63
CA ILE A 450 45.52 -19.04 -12.66
C ILE A 450 46.11 -17.68 -12.27
N SER A 451 45.72 -17.19 -11.10
CA SER A 451 46.22 -15.91 -10.58
C SER A 451 47.62 -16.03 -10.00
N GLU A 452 48.03 -17.20 -9.51
CA GLU A 452 49.32 -17.39 -8.83
C GLU A 452 49.74 -18.88 -8.80
N ALA A 453 51.04 -19.15 -8.83
CA ALA A 453 51.62 -20.49 -8.66
C ALA A 453 52.95 -20.39 -7.89
N VAL A 454 52.95 -20.74 -6.61
CA VAL A 454 54.06 -20.48 -5.67
C VAL A 454 54.46 -21.71 -4.88
N PHE A 455 55.74 -21.82 -4.54
CA PHE A 455 56.26 -22.86 -3.65
C PHE A 455 56.27 -22.42 -2.19
N ASP A 456 55.93 -23.34 -1.29
CA ASP A 456 55.98 -23.14 0.16
C ASP A 456 56.51 -24.42 0.85
N PRO A 457 57.78 -24.45 1.33
CA PRO A 457 58.80 -23.41 1.17
C PRO A 457 59.39 -23.35 -0.26
N ASP A 458 59.95 -22.21 -0.66
CA ASP A 458 60.63 -21.99 -1.95
C ASP A 458 62.06 -22.59 -2.03
N ARG A 459 62.50 -23.24 -0.94
CA ARG A 459 63.81 -23.88 -0.80
C ARG A 459 63.67 -25.27 -0.21
N ILE A 460 64.27 -26.26 -0.87
CA ILE A 460 64.32 -27.64 -0.38
C ILE A 460 65.74 -28.21 -0.48
N PRO A 461 66.13 -29.14 0.41
CA PRO A 461 67.41 -29.83 0.31
C PRO A 461 67.49 -30.69 -0.95
N VAL A 462 68.73 -30.96 -1.39
CA VAL A 462 69.01 -31.76 -2.61
C VAL A 462 68.41 -33.16 -2.53
N GLN A 463 68.37 -33.77 -1.35
CA GLN A 463 67.84 -35.11 -1.11
C GLN A 463 66.72 -35.06 -0.07
N ASN A 464 65.64 -35.80 -0.36
CA ASN A 464 64.48 -35.95 0.52
C ASN A 464 63.84 -34.62 0.97
N GLY A 465 64.02 -33.55 0.20
CA GLY A 465 63.32 -32.28 0.40
C GLY A 465 61.88 -32.37 -0.07
N GLU A 466 60.99 -31.70 0.65
CA GLU A 466 59.56 -31.60 0.34
C GLU A 466 59.12 -30.13 0.33
N THR A 467 58.29 -29.76 -0.65
CA THR A 467 57.62 -28.46 -0.73
C THR A 467 56.20 -28.64 -1.26
N THR A 468 55.34 -27.65 -1.03
CA THR A 468 54.02 -27.58 -1.65
C THR A 468 54.01 -26.55 -2.76
N LEU A 469 53.66 -26.96 -3.98
CA LEU A 469 53.29 -26.03 -5.04
C LEU A 469 51.81 -25.66 -4.87
N ARG A 470 51.54 -24.43 -4.44
CA ARG A 470 50.19 -23.87 -4.30
C ARG A 470 49.83 -23.06 -5.53
N ILE A 471 48.65 -23.32 -6.07
CA ILE A 471 48.11 -22.64 -7.25
C ILE A 471 46.81 -21.96 -6.84
N THR A 472 46.76 -20.64 -7.00
CA THR A 472 45.56 -19.84 -6.74
C THR A 472 44.81 -19.63 -8.06
N LEU A 473 43.52 -19.94 -8.04
CA LEU A 473 42.59 -19.72 -9.14
C LEU A 473 41.79 -18.43 -8.88
N ALA A 474 41.75 -17.52 -9.84
CA ALA A 474 40.77 -16.45 -9.94
C ALA A 474 39.51 -16.99 -10.62
N VAL A 475 38.34 -16.73 -10.03
CA VAL A 475 37.07 -17.32 -10.47
C VAL A 475 36.06 -16.19 -10.62
N SER A 476 35.54 -15.96 -11.84
CA SER A 476 34.56 -14.89 -12.08
C SER A 476 33.29 -15.12 -11.26
N THR A 477 32.56 -14.05 -10.94
CA THR A 477 31.31 -14.10 -10.16
C THR A 477 30.20 -14.92 -10.82
N THR A 478 30.30 -15.11 -12.14
CA THR A 478 29.34 -15.87 -12.96
C THR A 478 29.61 -17.38 -13.01
N VAL A 479 30.71 -17.88 -12.45
CA VAL A 479 30.98 -19.33 -12.38
C VAL A 479 30.01 -20.02 -11.41
N PRO A 480 29.27 -21.06 -11.83
CA PRO A 480 28.34 -21.78 -10.96
C PRO A 480 29.03 -22.37 -9.72
N SER A 481 28.32 -22.39 -8.60
CA SER A 481 28.83 -23.09 -7.41
C SER A 481 28.95 -24.59 -7.68
N GLY A 482 30.06 -25.19 -7.26
CA GLY A 482 30.32 -26.61 -7.41
C GLY A 482 31.07 -26.98 -8.69
N THR A 483 31.43 -26.02 -9.55
CA THR A 483 32.29 -26.26 -10.71
C THR A 483 33.61 -26.88 -10.25
N ARG A 484 33.96 -28.04 -10.80
CA ARG A 484 35.21 -28.74 -10.47
C ARG A 484 36.28 -28.37 -11.50
N VAL A 485 37.38 -27.82 -11.02
CA VAL A 485 38.54 -27.44 -11.83
C VAL A 485 39.66 -28.42 -11.54
N THR A 486 40.20 -29.04 -12.58
CA THR A 486 41.40 -29.88 -12.51
C THR A 486 42.56 -29.10 -13.09
N VAL A 487 43.60 -28.92 -12.29
CA VAL A 487 44.86 -28.29 -12.70
C VAL A 487 45.88 -29.38 -12.93
N GLU A 488 46.72 -29.20 -13.96
CA GLU A 488 47.88 -30.04 -14.24
C GLU A 488 49.14 -29.23 -14.00
N ALA A 489 50.10 -29.82 -13.29
CA ALA A 489 51.39 -29.23 -12.99
C ALA A 489 52.49 -30.19 -13.46
N TYR A 490 53.47 -29.66 -14.20
CA TYR A 490 54.58 -30.44 -14.72
C TYR A 490 55.87 -29.62 -14.74
N GLN A 491 57.01 -30.28 -14.59
CA GLN A 491 58.30 -29.61 -14.51
C GLN A 491 58.69 -29.05 -15.89
N ALA A 492 58.94 -27.73 -15.96
CA ALA A 492 59.19 -27.03 -17.21
C ALA A 492 60.67 -27.02 -17.59
N THR A 493 61.56 -26.90 -16.61
CA THR A 493 62.99 -26.71 -16.87
C THR A 493 63.83 -27.28 -15.72
N ALA A 494 64.74 -28.20 -16.07
CA ALA A 494 65.93 -28.68 -15.36
C ALA A 494 66.12 -30.17 -15.71
N PRO A 495 66.73 -30.52 -16.87
CA PRO A 495 66.91 -31.92 -17.28
C PRO A 495 67.74 -32.74 -16.28
N ASP A 496 68.45 -32.05 -15.39
CA ASP A 496 69.43 -32.60 -14.46
C ASP A 496 68.92 -32.74 -13.02
N VAL A 497 67.70 -32.25 -12.71
CA VAL A 497 67.09 -32.37 -11.37
C VAL A 497 65.73 -33.05 -11.47
N GLU A 498 65.63 -34.27 -10.96
CA GLU A 498 64.39 -35.05 -10.97
C GLU A 498 63.56 -34.77 -9.71
N LEU A 499 62.45 -34.06 -9.89
CA LEU A 499 61.44 -33.87 -8.85
C LEU A 499 60.23 -34.77 -9.12
N ARG A 500 59.64 -35.31 -8.04
CA ARG A 500 58.37 -36.04 -8.09
C ARG A 500 57.24 -35.15 -7.60
N ILE A 501 56.21 -35.01 -8.42
CA ILE A 501 54.97 -34.33 -8.04
C ILE A 501 53.90 -35.34 -7.60
N PHE A 502 53.09 -34.98 -6.62
CA PHE A 502 51.98 -35.77 -6.12
C PHE A 502 50.67 -34.94 -6.15
N PRO A 503 49.58 -35.47 -6.74
CA PRO A 503 49.43 -36.82 -7.33
C PRO A 503 50.37 -37.10 -8.51
N SER A 504 50.75 -38.37 -8.69
CA SER A 504 51.84 -38.77 -9.60
C SER A 504 51.55 -38.55 -11.08
N ASP A 505 50.28 -38.36 -11.44
CA ASP A 505 49.84 -37.96 -12.78
C ASP A 505 49.91 -36.44 -13.00
N GLY A 506 50.39 -35.69 -11.99
CA GLY A 506 50.51 -34.24 -12.03
C GLY A 506 49.17 -33.51 -11.99
N LYS A 507 48.05 -34.18 -11.65
CA LYS A 507 46.71 -33.60 -11.70
C LYS A 507 46.06 -33.56 -10.33
N ASN A 508 45.44 -32.43 -10.02
CA ASN A 508 44.65 -32.28 -8.80
C ASN A 508 43.44 -31.39 -9.05
N SER A 509 42.35 -31.64 -8.34
CA SER A 509 41.06 -30.98 -8.57
C SER A 509 40.57 -30.24 -7.33
N VAL A 510 39.90 -29.11 -7.55
CA VAL A 510 39.21 -28.33 -6.52
C VAL A 510 37.80 -27.99 -6.99
N SER A 511 36.85 -27.88 -6.05
CA SER A 511 35.52 -27.33 -6.35
C SER A 511 35.52 -25.84 -6.07
N VAL A 512 35.04 -25.05 -7.02
CA VAL A 512 35.04 -23.59 -6.95
C VAL A 512 33.61 -23.03 -6.89
N THR A 513 33.51 -21.80 -6.39
CA THR A 513 32.28 -21.01 -6.35
C THR A 513 32.60 -19.62 -6.90
N GLY A 514 31.76 -19.09 -7.79
CA GLY A 514 31.96 -17.80 -8.42
C GLY A 514 32.26 -16.67 -7.43
N GLY A 515 33.23 -15.83 -7.77
CA GLY A 515 33.67 -14.69 -6.95
C GLY A 515 34.62 -15.05 -5.79
N ASN A 516 34.82 -16.34 -5.50
CA ASN A 516 35.76 -16.77 -4.47
C ASN A 516 37.01 -17.40 -5.10
N PRO A 517 38.22 -16.91 -4.78
CA PRO A 517 39.44 -17.58 -5.20
C PRO A 517 39.51 -18.98 -4.59
N ALA A 518 40.11 -19.92 -5.32
CA ALA A 518 40.27 -21.30 -4.88
C ALA A 518 41.74 -21.72 -4.97
N GLN A 519 42.14 -22.71 -4.17
CA GLN A 519 43.52 -23.19 -4.17
C GLN A 519 43.59 -24.68 -4.54
N VAL A 520 44.54 -25.00 -5.41
CA VAL A 520 44.97 -26.37 -5.71
C VAL A 520 46.40 -26.52 -5.21
N SER A 521 46.70 -27.62 -4.52
CA SER A 521 48.03 -27.86 -3.97
C SER A 521 48.61 -29.17 -4.48
N PHE A 522 49.90 -29.19 -4.75
CA PHE A 522 50.67 -30.37 -5.13
C PHE A 522 51.84 -30.54 -4.18
N LEU A 523 52.11 -31.77 -3.76
CA LEU A 523 53.31 -32.07 -2.99
C LEU A 523 54.45 -32.38 -3.96
N VAL A 524 55.58 -31.69 -3.83
CA VAL A 524 56.76 -31.84 -4.69
C VAL A 524 57.93 -32.33 -3.84
N ARG A 525 58.59 -33.40 -4.28
CA ARG A 525 59.69 -34.05 -3.54
C ARG A 525 60.93 -34.22 -4.40
N SER A 526 62.10 -33.93 -3.85
CA SER A 526 63.38 -34.31 -4.47
C SER A 526 63.65 -35.81 -4.27
N SER A 527 64.16 -36.51 -5.29
CA SER A 527 64.55 -37.91 -5.15
C SER A 527 65.66 -38.11 -4.10
N ALA A 528 65.64 -39.25 -3.39
CA ALA A 528 66.73 -39.67 -2.51
C ALA A 528 68.07 -39.83 -3.27
N THR A 529 68.02 -40.06 -4.58
CA THR A 529 69.19 -40.20 -5.46
C THR A 529 69.59 -38.91 -6.15
N ASN A 530 68.88 -37.80 -5.91
CA ASN A 530 69.26 -36.52 -6.49
C ASN A 530 70.59 -36.03 -5.89
N THR A 531 71.48 -35.56 -6.74
CA THR A 531 72.83 -35.11 -6.37
C THR A 531 73.13 -33.69 -6.84
N ARG A 532 72.17 -33.03 -7.49
CA ARG A 532 72.37 -31.72 -8.12
C ARG A 532 71.52 -30.65 -7.47
N SER A 533 72.14 -29.49 -7.25
CA SER A 533 71.48 -28.25 -6.86
C SER A 533 71.08 -27.44 -8.10
N GLY A 534 70.03 -26.65 -8.00
CA GLY A 534 69.59 -25.79 -9.10
C GLY A 534 68.29 -25.06 -8.81
N GLU A 535 67.86 -24.27 -9.78
CA GLU A 535 66.53 -23.66 -9.80
C GLU A 535 65.61 -24.48 -10.71
N VAL A 536 64.43 -24.82 -10.22
CA VAL A 536 63.42 -25.55 -10.98
C VAL A 536 62.15 -24.72 -11.05
N THR A 537 61.53 -24.67 -12.23
CA THR A 537 60.20 -24.07 -12.44
C THR A 537 59.23 -25.15 -12.91
N PHE A 538 57.96 -25.02 -12.50
CA PHE A 538 56.86 -25.83 -12.98
C PHE A 538 55.99 -24.99 -13.89
N LYS A 539 55.48 -25.61 -14.94
CA LYS A 539 54.36 -25.07 -15.72
C LYS A 539 53.09 -25.63 -15.12
N VAL A 540 52.14 -24.75 -14.87
CA VAL A 540 50.80 -25.11 -14.42
C VAL A 540 49.78 -24.67 -15.45
N ARG A 541 48.76 -25.48 -15.70
CA ARG A 541 47.66 -25.14 -16.60
C ARG A 541 46.35 -25.73 -16.13
N ILE A 542 45.24 -25.11 -16.48
CA ILE A 542 43.91 -25.69 -16.23
C ILE A 542 43.70 -26.83 -17.22
N PHE A 543 43.70 -28.07 -16.72
CA PHE A 543 43.60 -29.28 -17.52
C PHE A 543 42.16 -29.61 -17.92
N ARG A 544 41.21 -29.47 -16.97
CA ARG A 544 39.82 -29.82 -17.20
C ARG A 544 38.88 -29.02 -16.30
N ILE A 545 37.77 -28.57 -16.86
CA ILE A 545 36.66 -27.98 -16.12
C ILE A 545 35.44 -28.88 -16.25
N GLU A 546 34.85 -29.25 -15.12
CA GLU A 546 33.59 -29.98 -15.03
C GLU A 546 32.56 -29.05 -14.38
N SER A 547 31.66 -28.51 -15.19
CA SER A 547 30.67 -27.52 -14.76
C SER A 547 29.28 -27.91 -15.26
N SER A 548 28.25 -27.55 -14.50
CA SER A 548 26.87 -27.60 -14.99
C SER A 548 26.63 -26.59 -16.11
N ASP A 549 27.44 -25.53 -16.17
CA ASP A 549 27.48 -24.60 -17.31
C ASP A 549 28.63 -24.98 -18.26
N PRO A 550 28.36 -25.47 -19.47
CA PRO A 550 29.39 -25.88 -20.43
C PRO A 550 30.20 -24.70 -21.01
N ARG A 551 29.88 -23.46 -20.65
CA ARG A 551 30.53 -22.25 -21.16
C ARG A 551 31.55 -21.65 -20.20
N VAL A 552 31.80 -22.29 -19.06
CA VAL A 552 32.93 -21.89 -18.21
C VAL A 552 34.20 -22.08 -19.02
N THR A 553 34.85 -20.97 -19.35
CA THR A 553 36.09 -20.96 -20.12
C THR A 553 37.29 -20.66 -19.23
N VAL A 554 38.46 -21.03 -19.73
CA VAL A 554 39.75 -20.62 -19.19
C VAL A 554 40.11 -19.27 -19.81
N GLU A 555 40.62 -18.33 -19.02
CA GLU A 555 41.04 -17.02 -19.53
C GLU A 555 42.38 -17.12 -20.27
N GLY A 556 42.38 -16.89 -21.58
CA GLY A 556 43.59 -16.98 -22.43
C GLY A 556 43.80 -18.34 -23.11
N GLU A 557 44.69 -18.39 -24.10
CA GLU A 557 45.04 -19.66 -24.78
C GLU A 557 45.81 -20.58 -23.82
N GLY A 558 45.10 -21.51 -23.21
CA GLY A 558 45.66 -22.60 -22.40
C GLY A 558 46.02 -22.24 -20.96
N ASP A 559 45.88 -20.97 -20.56
CA ASP A 559 46.25 -20.38 -19.25
C ASP A 559 47.36 -21.16 -18.54
N GLU A 560 48.48 -21.23 -19.25
CA GLU A 560 49.70 -21.83 -18.75
C GLU A 560 50.48 -20.74 -18.02
N LYS A 561 50.82 -21.00 -16.76
CA LYS A 561 51.58 -20.09 -15.92
C LYS A 561 52.83 -20.80 -15.41
N ASP A 562 53.96 -20.11 -15.47
CA ASP A 562 55.16 -20.57 -14.77
C ASP A 562 55.00 -20.33 -13.28
N SER A 563 55.36 -21.33 -12.47
CA SER A 563 55.52 -21.17 -11.05
C SER A 563 56.69 -20.26 -10.72
N ASP A 564 56.72 -19.77 -9.48
CA ASP A 564 57.95 -19.24 -8.91
C ASP A 564 59.08 -20.29 -8.92
N ARG A 565 60.31 -19.81 -8.76
CA ARG A 565 61.51 -20.65 -8.79
C ARG A 565 61.64 -21.43 -7.48
N LEU A 566 61.73 -22.75 -7.58
CA LEU A 566 62.11 -23.61 -6.48
C LEU A 566 63.64 -23.75 -6.44
N HIS A 567 64.25 -23.34 -5.34
CA HIS A 567 65.68 -23.48 -5.12
C HIS A 567 65.99 -24.83 -4.45
N ILE A 568 66.81 -25.64 -5.10
CA ILE A 568 67.24 -26.94 -4.60
C ILE A 568 68.71 -26.82 -4.21
N GLY A 569 69.00 -26.91 -2.92
CA GLY A 569 70.33 -26.67 -2.38
C GLY A 569 70.37 -26.83 -0.86
N GLY A 570 71.58 -27.01 -0.33
CA GLY A 570 71.83 -26.98 1.11
C GLY A 570 71.92 -25.56 1.65
#